data_AF-A0A5J6MK92-F1
#
_entry.id   AF-A0A5J6MK92-F1
#
_cell.length_a   1.000
_cell.length_b   1.000
_cell.length_c   1.000
_cell.angle_alpha   90.00
_cell.angle_beta   90.00
_cell.angle_gamma   90.00
#
_symmetry.space_group_name_H-M   'P 1'
#
loop_
_entity.id
_entity.type
_entity.pdbx_description
1 polymer ?
#
loop_
_entity_poly.entity_id
_entity_poly.type
_entity_poly.pdbx_seq_one_letter_code
_entity_poly.pdbx_strand_id
1 'polypeptide(L)'
;MFPTVALMPFCISIKPEPRVASTFFVWNPAIFCLIAAMTINVLLWSGAPASANDEVPIHFQNGAPPDGAWPVIERWMRALDESPPYNFDLLQDHLDQTVKYGWAKDTDEALADFLSHELFWAYVDLDGDGIDEMMVFIAIGPYCGTAGCSTIELHRSKTGWRIENGVTMVDENDFCYRRNGPNGRPSFRNYSDVFWWSEGRLDGVCYAYCSHWWDRDAIDPKDLAEMTPEELSMREDVRKQPWCAAASPN
;
A
#
# COMPACT_ATOMS: atom_id res chain seq x y z
N MET A 1 5.29 32.52 14.30
CA MET A 1 3.97 32.78 14.91
C MET A 1 3.03 31.71 14.38
N PHE A 2 2.66 30.72 15.19
CA PHE A 2 1.66 29.72 14.81
C PHE A 2 0.26 30.22 15.22
N PRO A 3 -0.79 30.03 14.42
CA PRO A 3 -2.14 30.42 14.80
C PRO A 3 -2.69 29.45 15.84
N THR A 4 -3.20 30.00 16.95
CA THR A 4 -3.99 29.26 17.94
C THR A 4 -5.39 29.03 17.38
N VAL A 5 -5.78 27.78 17.13
CA VAL A 5 -7.16 27.43 16.77
C VAL A 5 -7.96 27.26 18.07
N ALA A 6 -9.01 28.07 18.24
CA ALA A 6 -9.92 27.98 19.38
C ALA A 6 -10.97 26.88 19.11
N LEU A 7 -11.00 25.85 19.95
CA LEU A 7 -12.07 24.85 19.96
C LEU A 7 -13.27 25.41 20.72
N MET A 8 -14.44 25.46 20.07
CA MET A 8 -15.71 25.78 20.73
C MET A 8 -16.35 24.51 21.28
N PRO A 9 -16.74 24.46 22.56
CA PRO A 9 -17.49 23.32 23.09
C PRO A 9 -18.94 23.35 22.56
N PHE A 10 -19.44 22.19 22.15
CA PHE A 10 -20.86 21.96 21.86
C PHE A 10 -21.42 20.91 22.83
N CYS A 11 -22.64 21.14 23.31
CA CYS A 11 -23.34 20.23 24.22
C CYS A 11 -24.36 19.39 23.43
N ILE A 12 -24.36 18.07 23.64
CA ILE A 12 -25.36 17.16 23.06
C ILE A 12 -26.35 16.78 24.15
N SER A 13 -27.65 16.98 23.89
CA SER A 13 -28.73 16.53 24.77
C SER A 13 -29.18 15.13 24.35
N ILE A 14 -28.93 14.14 25.20
CA ILE A 14 -29.40 12.77 24.97
C ILE A 14 -30.69 12.58 25.78
N LYS A 15 -31.82 12.36 25.10
CA LYS A 15 -33.07 11.93 25.74
C LYS A 15 -33.04 10.40 25.90
N PRO A 16 -33.16 9.85 27.12
CA PRO A 16 -33.29 8.40 27.27
C PRO A 16 -34.71 7.94 26.92
N GLU A 17 -34.82 6.89 26.11
CA GLU A 17 -36.07 6.13 25.96
C GLU A 17 -36.24 5.16 27.15
N PRO A 18 -37.45 5.03 27.71
CA PRO A 18 -37.68 4.16 28.85
C PRO A 18 -37.84 2.70 28.39
N ARG A 19 -36.91 1.82 28.80
CA ARG A 19 -37.19 0.38 28.91
C ARG A 19 -37.13 -0.06 30.37
N VAL A 20 -38.09 -0.94 30.67
CA VAL A 20 -38.62 -1.29 31.99
C VAL A 20 -37.63 -2.13 32.79
N ALA A 21 -37.27 -1.68 33.99
CA ALA A 21 -37.18 -2.49 35.22
C ALA A 21 -36.83 -1.60 36.41
N SER A 22 -37.59 -1.80 37.48
CA SER A 22 -37.65 -1.04 38.72
C SER A 22 -36.32 -0.94 39.49
N THR A 23 -35.82 0.28 39.67
CA THR A 23 -35.08 0.71 40.87
C THR A 23 -35.13 2.24 40.94
N PHE A 24 -35.54 2.77 42.09
CA PHE A 24 -35.64 4.21 42.33
C PHE A 24 -34.24 4.84 42.35
N PHE A 25 -33.87 5.55 41.28
CA PHE A 25 -32.80 6.54 41.31
C PHE A 25 -33.43 7.93 41.25
N VAL A 26 -33.15 8.74 42.27
CA VAL A 26 -33.43 10.19 42.26
C VAL A 26 -32.51 10.81 41.21
N TRP A 27 -33.07 11.18 40.05
CA TRP A 27 -32.32 11.81 38.97
C TRP A 27 -32.17 13.32 39.21
N ASN A 28 -30.93 13.76 39.35
CA ASN A 28 -30.53 15.16 39.23
C ASN A 28 -29.98 15.34 37.80
N PRO A 29 -30.45 16.30 36.99
CA PRO A 29 -29.93 16.48 35.63
C PRO A 29 -28.52 17.06 35.68
N ALA A 30 -27.51 16.18 35.74
CA ALA A 30 -26.13 16.57 35.51
C ALA A 30 -25.93 16.79 34.01
N ILE A 31 -25.65 18.03 33.63
CA ILE A 31 -25.13 18.37 32.31
C ILE A 31 -23.72 17.76 32.24
N PHE A 32 -23.58 16.65 31.51
CA PHE A 32 -22.26 16.08 31.22
C PHE A 32 -21.63 16.86 30.07
N CYS A 33 -20.76 17.82 30.40
CA CYS A 33 -19.75 18.28 29.45
C CYS A 33 -18.69 17.17 29.33
N LEU A 34 -18.89 16.24 28.41
CA LEU A 34 -17.80 15.39 27.92
C LEU A 34 -16.84 16.29 27.15
N ILE A 35 -15.76 16.71 27.81
CA ILE A 35 -14.54 17.05 27.09
C ILE A 35 -14.04 15.72 26.55
N ALA A 36 -14.50 15.34 25.37
CA ALA A 36 -13.81 14.35 24.57
C ALA A 36 -12.49 15.01 24.18
N ALA A 37 -11.50 14.91 25.07
CA ALA A 37 -10.13 14.87 24.64
C ALA A 37 -10.01 13.60 23.80
N MET A 38 -10.42 13.69 22.53
CA MET A 38 -9.71 12.98 21.49
C MET A 38 -8.28 13.50 21.58
N THR A 39 -7.48 12.89 22.47
CA THR A 39 -6.09 12.64 22.16
C THR A 39 -6.13 11.84 20.86
N ILE A 40 -6.21 12.57 19.76
CA ILE A 40 -5.56 12.14 18.54
C ILE A 40 -4.13 11.93 19.02
N ASN A 41 -3.74 10.68 19.24
CA ASN A 41 -2.34 10.30 19.21
C ASN A 41 -1.89 10.57 17.77
N VAL A 42 -1.77 11.86 17.42
CA VAL A 42 -0.75 12.26 16.48
C VAL A 42 0.50 11.94 17.28
N LEU A 43 1.00 10.72 17.10
CA LEU A 43 2.42 10.46 17.21
C LEU A 43 3.05 11.47 16.27
N LEU A 44 3.30 12.68 16.79
CA LEU A 44 4.21 13.64 16.22
C LEU A 44 5.55 12.94 16.35
N TRP A 45 5.85 12.14 15.34
CA TRP A 45 7.14 11.54 15.12
C TRP A 45 8.11 12.73 15.04
N SER A 46 8.71 13.08 16.17
CA SER A 46 9.71 14.14 16.28
C SER A 46 11.08 13.64 15.80
N GLY A 47 11.09 12.60 14.97
CA GLY A 47 12.27 12.22 14.21
C GLY A 47 12.65 13.40 13.34
N ALA A 48 13.95 13.72 13.29
CA ALA A 48 14.44 14.54 12.20
C ALA A 48 13.89 13.97 10.88
N PRO A 49 13.48 14.80 9.91
CA PRO A 49 13.02 14.29 8.62
C PRO A 49 14.08 13.32 8.12
N ALA A 50 13.64 12.10 7.76
CA ALA A 50 14.52 11.10 7.21
C ALA A 50 15.36 11.75 6.12
N SER A 51 16.67 11.53 6.15
CA SER A 51 17.54 12.06 5.11
C SER A 51 17.05 11.53 3.78
N ALA A 52 17.25 12.27 2.68
CA ALA A 52 16.83 11.79 1.36
C ALA A 52 17.49 10.44 0.98
N ASN A 53 18.56 10.04 1.67
CA ASN A 53 19.25 8.78 1.48
C ASN A 53 18.80 7.67 2.44
N ASP A 54 17.93 7.97 3.40
CA ASP A 54 17.46 6.97 4.36
C ASP A 54 16.42 6.07 3.69
N GLU A 55 16.50 4.77 4.00
CA GLU A 55 15.42 3.85 3.68
C GLU A 55 14.33 3.95 4.73
N VAL A 56 13.10 4.12 4.28
CA VAL A 56 11.91 4.24 5.11
C VAL A 56 10.99 3.06 4.77
N PRO A 57 10.60 2.23 5.76
CA PRO A 57 9.62 1.19 5.53
C PRO A 57 8.32 1.77 5.00
N ILE A 58 7.75 1.15 3.97
CA ILE A 58 6.41 1.49 3.50
C ILE A 58 5.42 0.75 4.41
N HIS A 59 4.62 1.51 5.14
CA HIS A 59 3.61 0.94 6.03
C HIS A 59 2.26 0.92 5.31
N PHE A 60 1.89 -0.26 4.85
CA PHE A 60 0.58 -0.47 4.27
C PHE A 60 -0.52 -0.46 5.33
N GLN A 61 -1.66 0.10 4.96
CA GLN A 61 -2.87 0.22 5.76
C GLN A 61 -3.94 -0.66 5.15
N ASN A 62 -4.65 -1.40 6.01
CA ASN A 62 -5.79 -2.21 5.59
C ASN A 62 -7.06 -1.35 5.41
N GLY A 63 -7.90 -1.72 4.44
CA GLY A 63 -9.23 -1.14 4.23
C GLY A 63 -9.25 -0.05 3.15
N ALA A 64 -10.35 0.70 3.07
CA ALA A 64 -10.53 1.69 2.00
C ALA A 64 -9.63 2.94 2.19
N PRO A 65 -8.86 3.38 1.16
CA PRO A 65 -8.10 4.61 1.20
C PRO A 65 -9.03 5.83 1.24
N PRO A 66 -8.62 6.91 1.91
CA PRO A 66 -9.53 8.00 2.28
C PRO A 66 -9.91 8.97 1.15
N ASP A 67 -9.28 8.93 -0.02
CA ASP A 67 -9.27 10.07 -0.95
C ASP A 67 -9.81 9.78 -2.37
N GLY A 68 -10.71 8.81 -2.49
CA GLY A 68 -11.42 8.55 -3.73
C GLY A 68 -10.64 7.72 -4.75
N ALA A 69 -9.53 7.10 -4.34
CA ALA A 69 -8.89 6.02 -5.11
C ALA A 69 -9.78 4.76 -5.15
N TRP A 70 -10.60 4.54 -4.12
CA TRP A 70 -11.41 3.33 -3.97
C TRP A 70 -12.34 3.01 -5.14
N PRO A 71 -13.13 3.97 -5.67
CA PRO A 71 -13.98 3.69 -6.83
C PRO A 71 -13.20 3.33 -8.10
N VAL A 72 -11.90 3.67 -8.18
CA VAL A 72 -11.04 3.26 -9.29
C VAL A 72 -10.63 1.80 -9.10
N ILE A 73 -10.16 1.43 -7.90
CA ILE A 73 -9.78 0.06 -7.55
C ILE A 73 -10.96 -0.89 -7.66
N GLU A 74 -12.11 -0.53 -7.08
CA GLU A 74 -13.32 -1.34 -7.13
C GLU A 74 -13.79 -1.55 -8.57
N ARG A 75 -13.81 -0.48 -9.39
CA ARG A 75 -14.19 -0.60 -10.80
C ARG A 75 -13.23 -1.52 -11.56
N TRP A 76 -11.94 -1.38 -11.31
CA TRP A 76 -10.92 -2.22 -11.94
C TRP A 76 -11.06 -3.68 -11.52
N MET A 77 -11.28 -3.96 -10.23
CA MET A 77 -11.55 -5.31 -9.73
C MET A 77 -12.88 -5.90 -10.20
N ARG A 78 -13.86 -5.08 -10.56
CA ARG A 78 -15.11 -5.55 -11.17
C ARG A 78 -14.99 -5.80 -12.68
N ALA A 79 -14.01 -5.16 -13.33
CA ALA A 79 -13.75 -5.30 -14.76
C ALA A 79 -12.83 -6.50 -15.08
N LEU A 80 -13.02 -7.63 -14.37
CA LEU A 80 -12.17 -8.83 -14.39
C LEU A 80 -11.90 -9.37 -15.81
N ASP A 81 -12.82 -9.17 -16.74
CA ASP A 81 -12.73 -9.65 -18.13
C ASP A 81 -11.87 -8.77 -19.05
N GLU A 82 -11.48 -7.55 -18.66
CA GLU A 82 -10.95 -6.54 -19.58
C GLU A 82 -9.48 -6.13 -19.33
N SER A 83 -8.83 -6.59 -18.26
CA SER A 83 -7.51 -6.08 -17.87
C SER A 83 -6.46 -7.19 -17.64
N PRO A 84 -5.53 -7.42 -18.57
CA PRO A 84 -4.31 -8.20 -18.29
C PRO A 84 -3.32 -7.38 -17.41
N PRO A 85 -2.36 -8.01 -16.69
CA PRO A 85 -2.05 -9.44 -16.57
C PRO A 85 -2.17 -9.99 -15.12
N TYR A 86 -3.00 -9.40 -14.28
CA TYR A 86 -3.06 -9.80 -12.86
C TYR A 86 -3.92 -11.04 -12.67
N ASN A 87 -3.72 -11.73 -11.54
CA ASN A 87 -4.31 -13.03 -11.17
C ASN A 87 -5.85 -12.95 -10.94
N PHE A 88 -6.60 -12.43 -11.89
CA PHE A 88 -8.03 -12.23 -11.78
C PHE A 88 -8.81 -13.53 -11.73
N ASP A 89 -8.32 -14.59 -12.36
CA ASP A 89 -8.85 -15.94 -12.18
C ASP A 89 -8.77 -16.37 -10.70
N LEU A 90 -7.67 -16.06 -10.01
CA LEU A 90 -7.52 -16.38 -8.59
C LEU A 90 -8.43 -15.52 -7.71
N LEU A 91 -8.63 -14.25 -8.08
CA LEU A 91 -9.59 -13.39 -7.39
C LEU A 91 -11.01 -13.95 -7.58
N GLN A 92 -11.43 -14.26 -8.81
CA GLN A 92 -12.76 -14.82 -9.07
C GLN A 92 -12.97 -16.15 -8.35
N ASP A 93 -11.98 -17.06 -8.39
CA ASP A 93 -12.02 -18.32 -7.65
C ASP A 93 -12.17 -18.10 -6.13
N HIS A 94 -11.48 -17.10 -5.59
CA HIS A 94 -11.59 -16.74 -4.18
C HIS A 94 -12.99 -16.19 -3.83
N LEU A 95 -13.54 -15.30 -4.67
CA LEU A 95 -14.89 -14.76 -4.48
C LEU A 95 -15.94 -15.88 -4.57
N ASP A 96 -15.84 -16.77 -5.56
CA ASP A 96 -16.75 -17.90 -5.74
C ASP A 96 -16.68 -18.87 -4.57
N GLN A 97 -15.49 -19.13 -4.01
CA GLN A 97 -15.34 -19.94 -2.80
C GLN A 97 -16.00 -19.28 -1.59
N THR A 98 -15.83 -17.97 -1.41
CA THR A 98 -16.43 -17.21 -0.31
C THR A 98 -17.97 -17.33 -0.33
N VAL A 99 -18.57 -17.25 -1.52
CA VAL A 99 -20.01 -17.48 -1.70
C VAL A 99 -20.37 -18.95 -1.47
N LYS A 100 -19.62 -19.88 -2.07
CA LYS A 100 -19.88 -21.33 -1.96
C LYS A 100 -19.84 -21.84 -0.52
N TYR A 101 -18.95 -21.31 0.32
CA TYR A 101 -18.87 -21.66 1.73
C TYR A 101 -19.87 -20.91 2.62
N GLY A 102 -20.64 -19.98 2.05
CA GLY A 102 -21.68 -19.22 2.75
C GLY A 102 -21.16 -18.09 3.63
N TRP A 103 -19.93 -17.61 3.37
CA TRP A 103 -19.36 -16.45 4.07
C TRP A 103 -19.89 -15.13 3.49
N ALA A 104 -20.30 -15.13 2.22
CA ALA A 104 -21.04 -14.06 1.57
C ALA A 104 -22.29 -14.61 0.88
N LYS A 105 -23.34 -13.79 0.72
CA LYS A 105 -24.58 -14.20 0.03
C LYS A 105 -24.41 -14.27 -1.48
N ASP A 106 -23.58 -13.39 -2.04
CA ASP A 106 -23.31 -13.23 -3.46
C ASP A 106 -21.91 -12.66 -3.68
N THR A 107 -21.51 -12.55 -4.96
CA THR A 107 -20.19 -12.06 -5.36
C THR A 107 -19.98 -10.59 -4.98
N ASP A 108 -21.04 -9.77 -4.91
CA ASP A 108 -20.93 -8.36 -4.52
C ASP A 108 -20.59 -8.23 -3.03
N GLU A 109 -21.24 -9.01 -2.16
CA GLU A 109 -20.91 -9.09 -0.74
C GLU A 109 -19.51 -9.69 -0.53
N ALA A 110 -19.14 -10.71 -1.31
CA ALA A 110 -17.78 -11.29 -1.26
C ALA A 110 -16.71 -10.29 -1.66
N LEU A 111 -16.94 -9.51 -2.72
CA LEU A 111 -15.99 -8.49 -3.16
C LEU A 111 -15.92 -7.35 -2.14
N ALA A 112 -17.04 -6.91 -1.57
CA ALA A 112 -17.02 -5.89 -0.53
C ALA A 112 -16.22 -6.36 0.71
N ASP A 113 -16.39 -7.61 1.12
CA ASP A 113 -15.61 -8.23 2.20
C ASP A 113 -14.12 -8.29 1.86
N PHE A 114 -13.78 -8.81 0.67
CA PHE A 114 -12.41 -8.86 0.15
C PHE A 114 -11.75 -7.47 0.16
N LEU A 115 -12.42 -6.48 -0.42
CA LEU A 115 -11.96 -5.09 -0.46
C LEU A 115 -11.73 -4.55 0.97
N SER A 116 -12.50 -4.97 1.97
CA SER A 116 -12.35 -4.48 3.34
C SER A 116 -11.28 -5.16 4.18
N HIS A 117 -10.82 -6.36 3.79
CA HIS A 117 -9.93 -7.18 4.63
C HIS A 117 -8.64 -7.62 3.93
N GLU A 118 -8.64 -7.76 2.61
CA GLU A 118 -7.55 -8.34 1.81
C GLU A 118 -6.89 -7.30 0.88
N LEU A 119 -7.26 -6.02 1.05
CA LEU A 119 -6.64 -4.89 0.38
C LEU A 119 -5.86 -4.02 1.36
N PHE A 120 -4.63 -3.74 0.95
CA PHE A 120 -3.68 -2.96 1.70
C PHE A 120 -3.18 -1.82 0.81
N TRP A 121 -3.02 -0.62 1.35
CA TRP A 121 -2.55 0.54 0.58
C TRP A 121 -1.55 1.40 1.33
N ALA A 122 -0.69 2.09 0.57
CA ALA A 122 0.26 3.05 1.10
C ALA A 122 0.43 4.23 0.14
N TYR A 123 0.79 5.39 0.68
CA TYR A 123 1.19 6.56 -0.10
C TYR A 123 2.70 6.65 -0.18
N VAL A 124 3.22 6.92 -1.37
CA VAL A 124 4.64 7.10 -1.62
C VAL A 124 4.87 7.91 -2.89
N ASP A 125 5.74 8.92 -2.82
CA ASP A 125 6.22 9.72 -3.96
C ASP A 125 7.22 8.90 -4.81
N LEU A 126 6.68 8.15 -5.77
CA LEU A 126 7.40 7.17 -6.58
C LEU A 126 8.22 7.80 -7.70
N ASP A 127 7.78 8.95 -8.23
CA ASP A 127 8.45 9.64 -9.33
C ASP A 127 9.28 10.85 -8.87
N GLY A 128 9.11 11.31 -7.63
CA GLY A 128 9.90 12.37 -7.03
C GLY A 128 9.37 13.77 -7.35
N ASP A 129 8.16 13.89 -7.90
CA ASP A 129 7.54 15.17 -8.22
C ASP A 129 6.93 15.86 -6.98
N GLY A 130 6.91 15.16 -5.84
CA GLY A 130 6.39 15.64 -4.56
C GLY A 130 4.88 15.43 -4.38
N ILE A 131 4.24 14.66 -5.25
CA ILE A 131 2.87 14.16 -5.15
C ILE A 131 2.97 12.67 -4.84
N ASP A 132 2.30 12.22 -3.78
CA ASP A 132 2.32 10.79 -3.46
C ASP A 132 1.42 10.00 -4.44
N GLU A 133 2.00 8.95 -5.05
CA GLU A 133 1.29 7.82 -5.64
C GLU A 133 0.70 6.92 -4.54
N MET A 134 -0.24 6.06 -4.93
CA MET A 134 -0.79 5.03 -4.06
C MET A 134 -0.40 3.65 -4.56
N MET A 135 0.27 2.88 -3.71
CA MET A 135 0.46 1.45 -3.92
C MET A 135 -0.70 0.70 -3.27
N VAL A 136 -1.25 -0.29 -3.97
CA VAL A 136 -2.33 -1.15 -3.47
C VAL A 136 -1.92 -2.60 -3.61
N PHE A 137 -1.60 -3.22 -2.48
CA PHE A 137 -1.29 -4.63 -2.36
C PHE A 137 -2.55 -5.45 -2.21
N ILE A 138 -2.72 -6.43 -3.09
CA ILE A 138 -3.90 -7.28 -3.20
C ILE A 138 -3.57 -8.63 -2.58
N ALA A 139 -3.76 -8.75 -1.28
CA ALA A 139 -3.39 -9.92 -0.50
C ALA A 139 -4.42 -11.04 -0.66
N ILE A 140 -4.42 -11.75 -1.79
CA ILE A 140 -5.35 -12.88 -1.99
C ILE A 140 -4.85 -14.11 -1.19
N GLY A 141 -4.85 -14.04 0.14
CA GLY A 141 -4.47 -15.11 1.08
C GLY A 141 -3.55 -16.22 0.51
N PRO A 142 -3.99 -17.50 0.46
CA PRO A 142 -3.16 -18.62 -0.01
C PRO A 142 -2.89 -18.62 -1.52
N TYR A 143 -3.45 -17.68 -2.28
CA TYR A 143 -3.29 -17.57 -3.73
C TYR A 143 -2.09 -16.72 -4.13
N CYS A 144 -1.48 -16.02 -3.18
CA CYS A 144 -0.18 -15.42 -3.36
C CYS A 144 0.87 -16.54 -3.40
N GLY A 145 1.35 -16.84 -4.60
CA GLY A 145 2.41 -17.83 -4.79
C GLY A 145 3.75 -17.34 -4.24
N THR A 146 4.82 -18.12 -4.48
CA THR A 146 6.18 -17.72 -4.07
C THR A 146 6.70 -16.47 -4.78
N ALA A 147 6.05 -16.06 -5.88
CA ALA A 147 6.33 -14.80 -6.56
C ALA A 147 5.68 -13.59 -5.88
N GLY A 148 4.77 -13.81 -4.93
CA GLY A 148 4.00 -12.80 -4.22
C GLY A 148 2.58 -12.58 -4.77
N CYS A 149 1.88 -11.60 -4.21
CA CYS A 149 0.60 -11.10 -4.67
C CYS A 149 0.74 -9.87 -5.57
N SER A 150 -0.28 -9.61 -6.37
CA SER A 150 -0.34 -8.42 -7.21
C SER A 150 -0.37 -7.14 -6.38
N THR A 151 0.42 -6.16 -6.80
CA THR A 151 0.34 -4.78 -6.30
C THR A 151 0.19 -3.86 -7.46
N ILE A 152 -0.84 -3.03 -7.41
CA ILE A 152 -1.06 -2.01 -8.43
C ILE A 152 -0.63 -0.66 -7.91
N GLU A 153 -0.17 0.16 -8.83
CA GLU A 153 0.19 1.53 -8.61
C GLU A 153 -0.89 2.43 -9.19
N LEU A 154 -1.35 3.37 -8.38
CA LEU A 154 -2.23 4.44 -8.80
C LEU A 154 -1.48 5.76 -8.75
N HIS A 155 -1.61 6.51 -9.84
CA HIS A 155 -1.08 7.85 -9.95
C HIS A 155 -2.18 8.90 -9.82
N ARG A 156 -1.84 10.00 -9.13
CA ARG A 156 -2.77 11.09 -8.85
C ARG A 156 -2.62 12.21 -9.87
N SER A 157 -3.66 12.42 -10.67
CA SER A 157 -3.74 13.56 -11.58
C SER A 157 -4.75 14.60 -11.11
N LYS A 158 -4.77 15.77 -11.78
CA LYS A 158 -5.82 16.80 -11.58
C LYS A 158 -7.24 16.28 -11.86
N THR A 159 -7.35 15.23 -12.68
CA THR A 159 -8.63 14.60 -13.05
C THR A 159 -9.04 13.45 -12.15
N GLY A 160 -8.20 13.08 -11.17
CA GLY A 160 -8.41 11.97 -10.25
C GLY A 160 -7.33 10.89 -10.35
N TRP A 161 -7.62 9.75 -9.75
CA TRP A 161 -6.75 8.58 -9.72
C TRP A 161 -6.84 7.77 -11.02
N ARG A 162 -5.70 7.21 -11.45
CA ARG A 162 -5.62 6.23 -12.53
C ARG A 162 -4.66 5.12 -12.13
N ILE A 163 -4.97 3.88 -12.52
CA ILE A 163 -4.00 2.77 -12.42
C ILE A 163 -2.97 2.97 -13.52
N GLU A 164 -1.69 2.88 -13.17
CA GLU A 164 -0.59 3.15 -14.09
C GLU A 164 0.24 1.90 -14.37
N ASN A 165 0.60 1.18 -13.32
CA ASN A 165 1.43 -0.01 -13.42
C ASN A 165 1.10 -0.99 -12.29
N GLY A 166 1.84 -2.08 -12.22
CA GLY A 166 1.84 -2.92 -11.04
C GLY A 166 2.93 -3.97 -11.07
N VAL A 167 3.26 -4.45 -9.88
CA VAL A 167 4.35 -5.37 -9.58
C VAL A 167 3.81 -6.54 -8.76
N THR A 168 4.68 -7.50 -8.45
CA THR A 168 4.33 -8.58 -7.51
C THR A 168 5.09 -8.36 -6.21
N MET A 169 4.42 -8.59 -5.07
CA MET A 169 4.92 -8.33 -3.72
C MET A 169 4.73 -9.55 -2.84
N VAL A 170 5.74 -9.96 -2.09
CA VAL A 170 5.64 -11.17 -1.26
C VAL A 170 4.82 -10.92 0.01
N ASP A 171 5.00 -9.76 0.64
CA ASP A 171 4.40 -9.39 1.93
C ASP A 171 4.21 -7.87 2.01
N GLU A 172 3.16 -7.41 2.67
CA GLU A 172 2.84 -5.99 2.86
C GLU A 172 3.86 -5.23 3.71
N ASN A 173 4.68 -5.93 4.48
CA ASN A 173 5.70 -5.35 5.37
C ASN A 173 7.10 -5.37 4.76
N ASP A 174 7.26 -5.91 3.54
CA ASP A 174 8.57 -6.16 2.93
C ASP A 174 9.15 -4.94 2.18
N PHE A 175 8.46 -3.81 2.19
CA PHE A 175 8.83 -2.67 1.35
C PHE A 175 9.64 -1.61 2.08
N CYS A 176 10.75 -1.22 1.46
CA CYS A 176 11.52 -0.04 1.85
C CYS A 176 11.55 0.95 0.68
N TYR A 177 11.13 2.18 0.94
CA TYR A 177 11.24 3.29 0.01
C TYR A 177 12.49 4.11 0.31
N ARG A 178 13.08 4.69 -0.74
CA ARG A 178 14.17 5.65 -0.64
C ARG A 178 13.99 6.73 -1.69
N ARG A 179 14.03 8.00 -1.25
CA ARG A 179 13.88 9.17 -2.13
C ARG A 179 15.05 9.35 -3.10
N ASN A 180 16.28 9.17 -2.61
CA ASN A 180 17.50 9.19 -3.43
C ASN A 180 18.08 7.78 -3.53
N GLY A 181 17.40 6.93 -4.28
CA GLY A 181 17.86 5.60 -4.65
C GLY A 181 18.99 5.60 -5.68
N PRO A 182 19.21 4.46 -6.36
CA PRO A 182 20.16 4.34 -7.46
C PRO A 182 20.04 5.48 -8.49
N ASN A 183 21.18 6.02 -8.95
CA ASN A 183 21.26 7.24 -9.77
C ASN A 183 20.52 8.49 -9.22
N GLY A 184 20.20 8.52 -7.92
CA GLY A 184 19.51 9.64 -7.28
C GLY A 184 18.01 9.70 -7.54
N ARG A 185 17.41 8.64 -8.09
CA ARG A 185 15.95 8.55 -8.33
C ARG A 185 15.23 7.92 -7.15
N PRO A 186 13.96 8.25 -6.91
CA PRO A 186 13.15 7.49 -5.98
C PRO A 186 13.08 6.03 -6.40
N SER A 187 13.19 5.16 -5.41
CA SER A 187 13.15 3.73 -5.60
C SER A 187 12.48 3.08 -4.41
N PHE A 188 11.80 1.98 -4.63
CA PHE A 188 11.41 1.09 -3.55
C PHE A 188 11.94 -0.30 -3.82
N ARG A 189 12.17 -1.06 -2.76
CA ARG A 189 12.62 -2.44 -2.85
C ARG A 189 11.79 -3.32 -1.95
N ASN A 190 11.70 -4.59 -2.34
CA ASN A 190 11.28 -5.68 -1.47
C ASN A 190 12.44 -6.65 -1.26
N TYR A 191 12.15 -7.84 -0.74
CA TYR A 191 13.13 -8.91 -0.57
C TYR A 191 13.78 -9.37 -1.88
N SER A 192 13.03 -9.34 -2.98
CA SER A 192 13.38 -9.98 -4.25
C SER A 192 13.62 -9.03 -5.41
N ASP A 193 13.33 -7.74 -5.30
CA ASP A 193 13.32 -6.78 -6.40
C ASP A 193 13.57 -5.34 -5.91
N VAL A 194 14.15 -4.52 -6.80
CA VAL A 194 14.23 -3.06 -6.65
C VAL A 194 13.55 -2.42 -7.84
N PHE A 195 12.65 -1.49 -7.57
CA PHE A 195 11.87 -0.76 -8.55
C PHE A 195 12.20 0.74 -8.49
N TRP A 196 12.14 1.41 -9.63
CA TRP A 196 12.36 2.85 -9.74
C TRP A 196 11.54 3.41 -10.90
N TRP A 197 11.27 4.72 -10.84
CA TRP A 197 10.58 5.39 -11.94
C TRP A 197 11.53 5.75 -13.07
N SER A 198 11.14 5.42 -14.29
CA SER A 198 11.90 5.70 -15.51
C SER A 198 10.96 6.00 -16.67
N GLU A 199 11.15 7.14 -17.32
CA GLU A 199 10.41 7.52 -18.54
C GLU A 199 8.87 7.40 -18.44
N GLY A 200 8.28 7.64 -17.26
CA GLY A 200 6.83 7.57 -17.05
C GLY A 200 6.29 6.16 -16.83
N ARG A 201 7.16 5.20 -16.48
CA ARG A 201 6.78 3.87 -16.00
C ARG A 201 7.64 3.47 -14.82
N LEU A 202 7.11 2.54 -14.03
CA LEU A 202 7.90 1.83 -13.05
C LEU A 202 8.73 0.72 -13.73
N ASP A 203 10.05 0.83 -13.62
CA ASP A 203 11.02 -0.19 -14.03
C ASP A 203 11.55 -0.93 -12.81
N GLY A 204 12.10 -2.13 -13.01
CA GLY A 204 12.60 -2.93 -11.90
C GLY A 204 13.68 -3.94 -12.26
N VAL A 205 14.44 -4.33 -11.25
CA VAL A 205 15.49 -5.35 -11.31
C VAL A 205 15.29 -6.34 -10.19
N CYS A 206 15.26 -7.63 -10.54
CA CYS A 206 15.24 -8.70 -9.56
C CYS A 206 16.53 -8.76 -8.73
N TYR A 207 16.37 -8.59 -7.42
CA TYR A 207 17.31 -8.67 -6.31
C TYR A 207 17.85 -10.08 -6.06
N ALA A 208 17.34 -11.13 -6.72
CA ALA A 208 18.04 -12.42 -6.77
C ALA A 208 19.52 -12.28 -7.22
N TYR A 209 19.86 -11.15 -7.84
CA TYR A 209 21.21 -10.68 -8.13
C TYR A 209 22.12 -10.35 -6.92
N CYS A 210 21.56 -10.02 -5.75
CA CYS A 210 22.31 -9.65 -4.55
C CYS A 210 22.67 -10.86 -3.67
N SER A 211 21.85 -11.90 -3.70
CA SER A 211 21.99 -13.07 -2.82
C SER A 211 22.66 -14.29 -3.47
N HIS A 212 23.24 -14.13 -4.68
CA HIS A 212 23.79 -15.23 -5.49
C HIS A 212 22.82 -16.38 -5.77
N TRP A 213 21.53 -16.22 -5.46
CA TRP A 213 20.54 -17.29 -5.67
C TRP A 213 20.25 -17.51 -7.16
N TRP A 214 20.53 -16.51 -8.00
CA TRP A 214 20.60 -16.66 -9.45
C TRP A 214 21.82 -15.90 -9.99
N ASP A 215 22.58 -16.59 -10.83
CA ASP A 215 23.87 -16.25 -11.40
C ASP A 215 23.95 -14.82 -12.00
N ARG A 216 25.17 -14.27 -12.09
CA ARG A 216 25.46 -13.00 -12.79
C ARG A 216 25.07 -13.07 -14.28
N ASP A 217 24.84 -14.28 -14.79
CA ASP A 217 24.44 -14.65 -16.15
C ASP A 217 22.98 -15.19 -16.22
N ALA A 218 22.17 -15.04 -15.16
CA ALA A 218 20.80 -15.59 -15.10
C ALA A 218 19.74 -14.80 -15.88
N ILE A 219 20.05 -13.56 -16.28
CA ILE A 219 19.26 -12.86 -17.29
C ILE A 219 19.67 -13.45 -18.63
N ASP A 220 18.67 -13.89 -19.42
CA ASP A 220 18.93 -14.41 -20.75
C ASP A 220 19.86 -13.40 -21.47
N PRO A 221 20.99 -13.83 -22.02
CA PRO A 221 21.92 -12.92 -22.70
C PRO A 221 21.24 -12.04 -23.75
N LYS A 222 20.10 -12.46 -24.31
CA LYS A 222 19.26 -11.66 -25.19
C LYS A 222 18.61 -10.50 -24.44
N ASP A 223 17.95 -10.75 -23.32
CA ASP A 223 17.34 -9.72 -22.49
C ASP A 223 18.41 -8.72 -22.02
N LEU A 224 19.61 -9.20 -21.63
CA LEU A 224 20.72 -8.33 -21.25
C LEU A 224 21.22 -7.47 -22.42
N ALA A 225 21.23 -8.02 -23.64
CA ALA A 225 21.66 -7.30 -24.84
C ALA A 225 20.63 -6.27 -25.33
N GLU A 226 19.36 -6.42 -24.95
CA GLU A 226 18.27 -5.49 -25.26
C GLU A 226 18.15 -4.34 -24.24
N MET A 227 18.83 -4.44 -23.10
CA MET A 227 18.80 -3.39 -22.08
C MET A 227 19.44 -2.09 -22.54
N THR A 228 18.81 -1.00 -22.13
CA THR A 228 19.32 0.34 -22.31
C THR A 228 20.58 0.58 -21.46
N PRO A 229 21.46 1.52 -21.85
CA PRO A 229 22.59 1.92 -21.01
C PRO A 229 22.18 2.39 -19.61
N GLU A 230 20.99 2.96 -19.49
CA GLU A 230 20.42 3.42 -18.23
C GLU A 230 20.08 2.25 -17.29
N GLU A 231 19.35 1.24 -17.78
CA GLU A 231 19.03 0.03 -17.02
C GLU A 231 20.31 -0.69 -16.58
N LEU A 232 21.32 -0.78 -17.45
CA LEU A 232 22.62 -1.35 -17.11
C LEU A 232 23.34 -0.55 -16.02
N SER A 233 23.33 0.79 -16.11
CA SER A 233 23.91 1.65 -15.07
C SER A 233 23.17 1.49 -13.75
N MET A 234 21.85 1.39 -13.79
CA MET A 234 21.02 1.23 -12.59
C MET A 234 21.32 -0.08 -11.87
N ARG A 235 21.48 -1.17 -12.64
CA ARG A 235 21.88 -2.48 -12.10
C ARG A 235 23.23 -2.43 -11.39
N GLU A 236 24.22 -1.76 -11.96
CA GLU A 236 25.52 -1.59 -11.30
C GLU A 236 25.42 -0.76 -10.02
N ASP A 237 24.54 0.23 -9.97
CA ASP A 237 24.32 1.03 -8.77
C ASP A 237 23.55 0.29 -7.67
N VAL A 238 22.57 -0.53 -8.04
CA VAL A 238 21.88 -1.46 -7.15
C VAL A 238 22.88 -2.42 -6.50
N ARG A 239 23.82 -3.00 -7.28
CA ARG A 239 24.86 -3.91 -6.76
C ARG A 239 25.79 -3.28 -5.73
N LYS A 240 25.96 -1.95 -5.77
CA LYS A 240 26.81 -1.22 -4.82
C LYS A 240 26.08 -0.88 -3.51
N GLN A 241 24.76 -1.09 -3.42
CA GLN A 241 24.02 -0.73 -2.22
C GLN A 241 24.38 -1.65 -1.04
N PRO A 242 24.45 -1.13 0.20
CA PRO A 242 24.88 -1.91 1.37
C PRO A 242 24.05 -3.18 1.63
N TRP A 243 22.74 -3.12 1.38
CA TRP A 243 21.84 -4.26 1.52
C TRP A 243 22.11 -5.37 0.50
N CYS A 244 22.70 -5.02 -0.65
CA CYS A 244 23.02 -5.99 -1.69
C CYS A 244 24.25 -6.80 -1.27
N ALA A 245 25.24 -6.13 -0.69
CA ALA A 245 26.43 -6.77 -0.15
C ALA A 245 26.13 -7.67 1.07
N ALA A 246 25.13 -7.32 1.89
CA ALA A 246 24.74 -8.09 3.07
C ALA A 246 23.98 -9.39 2.74
N ALA A 247 23.39 -9.48 1.54
CA ALA A 247 22.63 -10.65 1.11
C ALA A 247 23.48 -11.79 0.56
N SER A 248 24.79 -11.59 0.34
CA SER A 248 25.73 -12.63 -0.07
C SER A 248 26.07 -13.53 1.12
N PRO A 249 25.59 -14.79 1.20
CA PRO A 249 26.15 -15.73 2.14
C PRO A 249 27.58 -16.06 1.68
N ASN A 250 28.55 -16.00 2.60
CA ASN A 250 29.87 -16.60 2.36
C ASN A 250 29.74 -18.11 2.10
#